data_AF-A0A3M1E103-F1
#
_entry.id   AF-A0A3M1E103-F1
#
_cell.length_a   1.000
_cell.length_b   1.000
_cell.length_c   1.000
_cell.angle_alpha   90.00
_cell.angle_beta   90.00
_cell.angle_gamma   90.00
#
_symmetry.space_group_name_H-M   'P 1'
#
loop_
_entity.id
_entity.type
_entity.pdbx_description
1 polymer ?
#
loop_
_entity_poly.entity_id
_entity_poly.type
_entity_poly.pdbx_seq_one_letter_code
_entity_poly.pdbx_strand_id
1 'polypeptide(L)'
;MLHGLQAELAPASCLLPDSEAPVNISLGTSLADEGVVFLALTLFGLKHEVELGTVGLLLRSPFLTGGRTEAFLRAQLDRDLRGRVQRTDRWQRYARLLLRTGLPGIKKIVAALDRWLQTGGRHLPGSWAERMANLLEAVGWPGEQSPDRRTWQAVQHLLELLQTFASLDRLGVSMSRSEAAAHLARMARDTEFQVDRTESRVQVLGLLESTGLQFDYVWMMGLTDQVFPAAAAPNPFLPLQLQREKGMPHADADREFLFAQRVWQRLRQAASGLVCSWPATVEGAECRPSPFLQGLPRAESPSGADSVRPHGIISRHACLIRSDDSVGNPLPAGRPFSGGTAILKDQALCPFRAYLHQRLRAEQLDEAEIGIDAKGRGNLVHLLVQYLWQRLHSRKKLSEISPDALDALLAEAAGNAVAGWQRREEIDLPARQQQVEKERLVRIGRTWLDKELERSDFEVHEVEQLREV
;
A
#
# COMPACT_ATOMS: atom_id res chain seq x y z
N MET A 1 -1.52 4.75 20.74
CA MET A 1 -1.03 5.25 22.05
C MET A 1 -0.42 6.64 21.91
N LEU A 2 0.58 6.84 21.04
CA LEU A 2 1.29 8.12 20.84
C LEU A 2 0.35 9.32 20.60
N HIS A 3 -0.56 9.22 19.63
CA HIS A 3 -1.52 10.30 19.35
C HIS A 3 -2.39 10.67 20.55
N GLY A 4 -2.76 9.70 21.39
CA GLY A 4 -3.57 9.94 22.57
C GLY A 4 -2.81 10.64 23.70
N LEU A 5 -1.53 10.31 23.88
CA LEU A 5 -0.63 11.00 24.84
C LEU A 5 -0.31 12.41 24.36
N GLN A 6 0.02 12.56 23.08
CA GLN A 6 0.28 13.86 22.46
C GLN A 6 -0.93 14.79 22.58
N ALA A 7 -2.15 14.28 22.36
CA ALA A 7 -3.37 15.07 22.50
C ALA A 7 -3.70 15.51 23.94
N GLU A 8 -3.20 14.80 24.96
CA GLU A 8 -3.34 15.22 26.37
C GLU A 8 -2.24 16.22 26.77
N LEU A 9 -1.00 15.97 26.35
CA LEU A 9 0.17 16.72 26.81
C LEU A 9 0.46 17.98 25.99
N ALA A 10 0.06 17.99 24.72
CA ALA A 10 0.15 19.14 23.82
C ALA A 10 -1.07 19.17 22.87
N PRO A 11 -2.28 19.49 23.36
CA PRO A 11 -3.49 19.51 22.54
C PRO A 11 -3.38 20.45 21.32
N ALA A 12 -2.59 21.52 21.42
CA ALA A 12 -2.31 22.44 20.30
C ALA A 12 -1.59 21.77 19.12
N SER A 13 -0.76 20.75 19.37
CA SER A 13 -0.08 19.98 18.31
C SER A 13 -1.04 19.13 17.47
N CYS A 14 -2.28 18.91 17.93
CA CYS A 14 -3.31 18.26 17.12
C CYS A 14 -3.87 19.19 16.02
N LEU A 15 -3.65 20.50 16.15
CA LEU A 15 -4.15 21.52 15.23
C LEU A 15 -3.03 22.15 14.40
N LEU A 16 -1.79 22.14 14.91
CA LEU A 16 -0.61 22.74 14.27
C LEU A 16 0.42 21.65 13.92
N PRO A 17 0.74 21.45 12.64
CA PRO A 17 1.63 20.37 12.20
C PRO A 17 3.09 20.52 12.67
N ASP A 18 3.54 21.73 13.02
CA ASP A 18 4.93 22.04 13.37
C ASP A 18 5.19 22.18 14.89
N SER A 19 4.26 21.76 15.74
CA SER A 19 4.46 21.81 17.20
C SER A 19 5.40 20.69 17.66
N GLU A 20 6.42 21.02 18.46
CA GLU A 20 7.30 20.02 19.05
C GLU A 20 6.51 18.98 19.86
N ALA A 21 6.88 17.72 19.70
CA ALA A 21 6.25 16.63 20.43
C ALA A 21 6.60 16.74 21.93
N PRO A 22 5.61 16.77 22.84
CA PRO A 22 5.87 16.85 24.28
C PRO A 22 6.48 15.57 24.85
N VAL A 23 6.42 14.46 24.09
CA VAL A 23 6.87 13.13 24.46
C VAL A 23 7.94 12.66 23.48
N ASN A 24 9.09 12.25 24.00
CA ASN A 24 10.07 11.47 23.25
C ASN A 24 9.92 9.98 23.60
N ILE A 25 9.88 9.12 22.58
CA ILE A 25 9.88 7.66 22.76
C ILE A 25 11.19 7.12 22.22
N SER A 26 11.95 6.42 23.07
CA SER A 26 13.25 5.83 22.73
C SER A 26 13.14 4.49 21.98
N LEU A 27 11.95 4.13 21.50
CA LEU A 27 11.74 2.97 20.61
C LEU A 27 11.70 3.51 19.18
N GLY A 28 12.73 3.26 18.40
CA GLY A 28 12.79 3.65 17.02
C GLY A 28 11.89 2.80 16.13
N THR A 29 11.54 3.37 14.99
CA THR A 29 10.90 2.62 13.91
C THR A 29 11.98 2.04 13.01
N SER A 30 11.65 1.03 12.20
CA SER A 30 12.62 0.57 11.19
C SER A 30 12.77 1.65 10.13
N LEU A 31 14.01 1.95 9.70
CA LEU A 31 14.28 2.95 8.68
C LEU A 31 13.53 2.62 7.37
N ALA A 32 13.33 1.33 7.07
CA ALA A 32 12.59 0.88 5.90
C ALA A 32 11.09 1.26 5.92
N ASP A 33 10.52 1.57 7.08
CA ASP A 33 9.11 1.96 7.23
C ASP A 33 8.89 3.46 7.00
N GLU A 34 9.96 4.27 6.97
CA GLU A 34 9.86 5.68 6.61
C GLU A 34 9.50 5.81 5.13
N GLY A 35 8.39 6.49 4.82
CA GLY A 35 7.80 6.49 3.47
C GLY A 35 8.76 6.90 2.34
N VAL A 36 9.67 7.83 2.62
CA VAL A 36 10.70 8.29 1.67
C VAL A 36 11.75 7.20 1.38
N VAL A 37 12.08 6.38 2.38
CA VAL A 37 13.01 5.25 2.27
C VAL A 37 12.32 4.04 1.65
N PHE A 38 11.09 3.74 2.07
CA PHE A 38 10.27 2.68 1.49
C PHE A 38 10.15 2.81 -0.03
N LEU A 39 9.92 4.04 -0.52
CA LEU A 39 9.90 4.33 -1.95
C LEU A 39 11.25 4.05 -2.62
N ALA A 40 12.36 4.51 -2.04
CA ALA A 40 13.69 4.27 -2.58
C ALA A 40 13.99 2.77 -2.71
N LEU A 41 13.72 2.00 -1.65
CA LEU A 41 13.87 0.54 -1.66
C LEU A 41 12.98 -0.13 -2.71
N THR A 42 11.75 0.38 -2.89
CA THR A 42 10.83 -0.10 -3.93
C THR A 42 11.39 0.15 -5.34
N LEU A 43 11.98 1.32 -5.60
CA LEU A 43 12.62 1.65 -6.87
C LEU A 43 13.82 0.73 -7.13
N PHE A 44 14.66 0.48 -6.12
CA PHE A 44 15.81 -0.41 -6.25
C PHE A 44 15.40 -1.84 -6.59
N GLY A 45 14.34 -2.33 -5.93
CA GLY A 45 13.79 -3.68 -6.13
C GLY A 45 12.91 -3.86 -7.36
N LEU A 46 12.70 -2.82 -8.19
CA LEU A 46 11.76 -2.87 -9.31
C LEU A 46 12.13 -3.96 -10.33
N LYS A 47 11.20 -4.88 -10.60
CA LYS A 47 11.37 -5.99 -11.56
C LYS A 47 10.81 -5.62 -12.93
N HIS A 48 11.06 -6.45 -13.95
CA HIS A 48 10.42 -6.28 -15.26
C HIS A 48 8.92 -6.57 -15.23
N GLU A 49 8.49 -7.50 -14.38
CA GLU A 49 7.08 -7.72 -14.07
C GLU A 49 6.75 -6.96 -12.79
N VAL A 50 5.78 -6.06 -12.88
CA VAL A 50 5.44 -5.09 -11.84
C VAL A 50 3.97 -5.22 -11.51
N GLU A 51 3.63 -5.23 -10.23
CA GLU A 51 2.24 -5.17 -9.79
C GLU A 51 1.69 -3.76 -9.95
N LEU A 52 0.41 -3.65 -10.31
CA LEU A 52 -0.26 -2.36 -10.43
C LEU A 52 -0.15 -1.53 -9.13
N GLY A 53 -0.18 -2.20 -7.96
CA GLY A 53 -0.02 -1.52 -6.67
C GLY A 53 1.32 -0.78 -6.54
N THR A 54 2.41 -1.33 -7.09
CA THR A 54 3.71 -0.66 -7.13
C THR A 54 3.67 0.55 -8.05
N VAL A 55 3.07 0.45 -9.23
CA VAL A 55 2.92 1.59 -10.15
C VAL A 55 2.05 2.69 -9.51
N GLY A 56 0.96 2.31 -8.85
CA GLY A 56 0.08 3.24 -8.14
C GLY A 56 0.74 3.90 -6.93
N LEU A 57 1.70 3.24 -6.28
CA LEU A 57 2.57 3.88 -5.29
C LEU A 57 3.45 4.96 -5.94
N LEU A 58 4.11 4.65 -7.07
CA LEU A 58 4.94 5.62 -7.79
C LEU A 58 4.14 6.84 -8.25
N LEU A 59 2.92 6.64 -8.76
CA LEU A 59 2.05 7.72 -9.22
C LEU A 59 1.59 8.65 -8.10
N ARG A 60 1.32 8.12 -6.91
CA ARG A 60 0.82 8.89 -5.76
C ARG A 60 1.94 9.40 -4.85
N SER A 61 3.18 9.02 -5.11
CA SER A 61 4.30 9.38 -4.25
C SER A 61 4.64 10.87 -4.37
N PRO A 62 4.67 11.62 -3.26
CA PRO A 62 5.13 13.01 -3.26
C PRO A 62 6.65 13.13 -3.38
N PHE A 63 7.40 12.03 -3.19
CA PHE A 63 8.86 12.03 -3.16
C PHE A 63 9.51 11.79 -4.53
N LEU A 64 8.77 11.99 -5.62
CA LEU A 64 9.27 11.91 -6.99
C LEU A 64 9.08 13.26 -7.69
N THR A 65 9.86 13.50 -8.74
CA THR A 65 9.66 14.67 -9.64
C THR A 65 8.20 14.72 -10.07
N GLY A 66 7.53 15.88 -10.00
CA GLY A 66 6.13 16.03 -10.36
C GLY A 66 5.13 15.46 -9.35
N GLY A 67 5.58 14.91 -8.21
CA GLY A 67 4.73 14.19 -7.27
C GLY A 67 3.59 15.01 -6.68
N ARG A 68 3.80 16.32 -6.45
CA ARG A 68 2.76 17.24 -5.97
C ARG A 68 2.16 18.09 -7.09
N THR A 69 3.00 18.63 -7.97
CA THR A 69 2.56 19.49 -9.08
C THR A 69 1.67 18.76 -10.10
N GLU A 70 1.89 17.46 -10.33
CA GLU A 70 1.09 16.62 -11.23
C GLU A 70 0.12 15.69 -10.48
N ALA A 71 -0.04 15.83 -9.16
CA ALA A 71 -0.72 14.84 -8.30
C ALA A 71 -2.13 14.48 -8.78
N PHE A 72 -2.92 15.47 -9.17
CA PHE A 72 -4.29 15.25 -9.65
C PHE A 72 -4.33 14.42 -10.95
N LEU A 73 -3.49 14.77 -11.92
CA LEU A 73 -3.42 14.05 -13.20
C LEU A 73 -2.85 12.63 -13.02
N ARG A 74 -1.91 12.45 -12.09
CA ARG A 74 -1.40 11.13 -11.72
C ARG A 74 -2.43 10.26 -11.01
N ALA A 75 -3.30 10.84 -10.19
CA ALA A 75 -4.41 10.12 -9.57
C ALA A 75 -5.46 9.67 -10.59
N GLN A 76 -5.77 10.51 -11.59
CA GLN A 76 -6.61 10.11 -12.72
C GLN A 76 -5.97 8.97 -13.51
N LEU A 77 -4.65 9.05 -13.74
CA LEU A 77 -3.90 8.00 -14.41
C LEU A 77 -3.91 6.67 -13.63
N ASP A 78 -3.75 6.70 -12.29
CA ASP A 78 -3.86 5.50 -11.44
C ASP A 78 -5.23 4.83 -11.60
N ARG A 79 -6.30 5.61 -11.60
CA ARG A 79 -7.65 5.12 -11.87
C ARG A 79 -7.74 4.48 -13.27
N ASP A 80 -7.33 5.21 -14.29
CA ASP A 80 -7.49 4.79 -15.69
C ASP A 80 -6.65 3.53 -16.01
N LEU A 81 -5.52 3.34 -15.32
CA LEU A 81 -4.70 2.12 -15.45
C LEU A 81 -5.44 0.87 -14.99
N ARG A 82 -6.26 0.94 -13.95
CA ARG A 82 -6.92 -0.24 -13.34
C ARG A 82 -7.81 -1.01 -14.31
N GLY A 83 -8.48 -0.31 -15.23
CA GLY A 83 -9.30 -0.92 -16.28
C GLY A 83 -8.53 -1.32 -17.55
N ARG A 84 -7.23 -1.00 -17.65
CA ARG A 84 -6.42 -1.15 -18.89
C ARG A 84 -5.25 -2.13 -18.76
N VAL A 85 -4.90 -2.52 -17.54
CA VAL A 85 -3.75 -3.36 -17.23
C VAL A 85 -4.17 -4.56 -16.40
N GLN A 86 -3.33 -5.60 -16.39
CA GLN A 86 -3.48 -6.74 -15.51
C GLN A 86 -2.95 -6.40 -14.12
N ARG A 87 -3.30 -7.23 -13.13
CA ARG A 87 -2.79 -7.11 -11.76
C ARG A 87 -1.25 -7.03 -11.73
N THR A 88 -0.60 -7.84 -12.56
CA THR A 88 0.84 -7.83 -12.78
C THR A 88 1.09 -7.73 -14.28
N ASP A 89 1.89 -6.75 -14.69
CA ASP A 89 2.17 -6.51 -16.10
C ASP A 89 3.65 -6.19 -16.31
N ARG A 90 4.10 -6.28 -17.57
CA ARG A 90 5.46 -5.88 -17.91
C ARG A 90 5.62 -4.37 -17.80
N TRP A 91 6.72 -3.91 -17.20
CA TRP A 91 7.06 -2.49 -17.06
C TRP A 91 6.92 -1.72 -18.36
N GLN A 92 7.35 -2.29 -19.50
CA GLN A 92 7.27 -1.63 -20.80
C GLN A 92 5.84 -1.26 -21.21
N ARG A 93 4.84 -2.03 -20.75
CA ARG A 93 3.42 -1.71 -20.97
C ARG A 93 3.00 -0.51 -20.13
N TYR A 94 3.36 -0.49 -18.85
CA TYR A 94 3.14 0.68 -18.00
C TYR A 94 3.83 1.91 -18.58
N ALA A 95 5.12 1.82 -18.90
CA ALA A 95 5.89 2.91 -19.53
C ALA A 95 5.17 3.48 -20.76
N ARG A 96 4.68 2.64 -21.68
CA ARG A 96 3.92 3.07 -22.86
C ARG A 96 2.66 3.85 -22.48
N LEU A 97 1.86 3.34 -21.53
CA LEU A 97 0.62 3.99 -21.09
C LEU A 97 0.90 5.31 -20.36
N LEU A 98 1.89 5.31 -19.46
CA LEU A 98 2.33 6.46 -18.68
C LEU A 98 2.81 7.60 -19.59
N LEU A 99 3.57 7.30 -20.64
CA LEU A 99 4.12 8.29 -21.57
C LEU A 99 3.04 9.00 -22.42
N ARG A 100 1.87 8.39 -22.64
CA ARG A 100 0.77 9.01 -23.41
C ARG A 100 0.17 10.25 -22.74
N THR A 101 0.33 10.36 -21.42
CA THR A 101 -0.15 11.53 -20.66
C THR A 101 0.58 12.82 -21.01
N GLY A 102 1.79 12.72 -21.57
CA GLY A 102 2.60 13.89 -21.89
C GLY A 102 3.27 14.56 -20.67
N LEU A 103 3.00 14.08 -19.45
CA LEU A 103 3.47 14.67 -18.20
C LEU A 103 5.01 14.66 -18.10
N PRO A 104 5.68 15.81 -17.86
CA PRO A 104 7.13 15.89 -17.83
C PRO A 104 7.74 15.08 -16.68
N GLY A 105 7.15 15.08 -15.49
CA GLY A 105 7.64 14.31 -14.35
C GLY A 105 7.59 12.80 -14.62
N ILE A 106 6.47 12.33 -15.19
CA ILE A 106 6.31 10.92 -15.60
C ILE A 106 7.32 10.53 -16.69
N LYS A 107 7.54 11.36 -17.71
CA LYS A 107 8.55 11.10 -18.75
C LYS A 107 9.95 10.90 -18.16
N LYS A 108 10.34 11.78 -17.22
CA LYS A 108 11.64 11.69 -16.53
C LYS A 108 11.75 10.40 -15.72
N ILE A 109 10.72 10.06 -14.93
CA ILE A 109 10.68 8.83 -14.13
C ILE A 109 10.75 7.59 -15.02
N VAL A 110 9.96 7.53 -16.09
CA VAL A 110 9.96 6.38 -17.02
C VAL A 110 11.34 6.20 -17.66
N ALA A 111 11.97 7.27 -18.13
CA ALA A 111 13.32 7.19 -18.72
C ALA A 111 14.39 6.74 -17.71
N ALA A 112 14.28 7.13 -16.43
CA ALA A 112 15.18 6.67 -15.38
C ALA A 112 14.97 5.17 -15.08
N LEU A 113 13.71 4.73 -14.97
CA LEU A 113 13.36 3.34 -14.68
C LEU A 113 13.67 2.39 -15.83
N ASP A 114 13.50 2.81 -17.08
CA ASP A 114 13.90 2.03 -18.25
C ASP A 114 15.41 1.75 -18.23
N ARG A 115 16.23 2.77 -17.94
CA ARG A 115 17.69 2.60 -17.79
C ARG A 115 18.05 1.70 -16.60
N TRP A 116 17.35 1.85 -15.48
CA TRP A 116 17.56 1.01 -14.29
C TRP A 116 17.24 -0.47 -14.56
N LEU A 117 16.14 -0.75 -15.25
CA LEU A 117 15.73 -2.11 -15.61
C LEU A 117 16.65 -2.75 -16.66
N GLN A 118 17.30 -1.94 -17.50
CA GLN A 118 18.34 -2.40 -18.43
C GLN A 118 19.70 -2.63 -17.76
N THR A 119 19.87 -2.20 -16.50
CA THR A 119 21.13 -2.37 -15.76
C THR A 119 21.28 -3.83 -15.33
N GLY A 120 22.06 -4.57 -16.12
CA GLY A 120 22.38 -5.97 -15.88
C GLY A 120 23.79 -6.22 -15.34
N GLY A 121 24.11 -7.50 -15.18
CA GLY A 121 25.42 -7.97 -14.72
C GLY A 121 25.53 -8.12 -13.21
N ARG A 122 26.74 -8.52 -12.77
CA ARG A 122 27.11 -8.64 -11.37
C ARG A 122 28.16 -7.58 -11.06
N HIS A 123 27.92 -6.79 -10.02
CA HIS A 123 28.80 -5.70 -9.59
C HIS A 123 29.02 -5.77 -8.09
N LEU A 124 30.08 -5.10 -7.61
CA LEU A 124 30.36 -4.96 -6.18
C LEU A 124 29.34 -4.02 -5.51
N PRO A 125 29.12 -4.15 -4.19
CA PRO A 125 28.21 -3.30 -3.41
C PRO A 125 28.33 -1.79 -3.69
N GLY A 126 29.54 -1.24 -3.80
CA GLY A 126 29.80 0.17 -4.02
C GLY A 126 29.36 0.66 -5.38
N SER A 127 29.56 -0.14 -6.44
CA SER A 127 29.02 0.19 -7.76
C SER A 127 27.48 0.16 -7.76
N TRP A 128 26.87 -0.76 -7.01
CA TRP A 128 25.41 -0.75 -6.84
C TRP A 128 24.92 0.46 -6.04
N ALA A 129 25.61 0.84 -4.96
CA ALA A 129 25.27 2.01 -4.15
C ALA A 129 25.30 3.29 -4.99
N GLU A 130 26.33 3.47 -5.83
CA GLU A 130 26.44 4.60 -6.76
C GLU A 130 25.28 4.61 -7.78
N ARG A 131 24.99 3.48 -8.41
CA ARG A 131 23.88 3.37 -9.38
C ARG A 131 22.52 3.62 -8.73
N MET A 132 22.32 3.20 -7.48
CA MET A 132 21.12 3.44 -6.69
C MET A 132 20.98 4.93 -6.36
N ALA A 133 22.05 5.60 -5.93
CA ALA A 133 22.05 7.05 -5.71
C ALA A 133 21.72 7.82 -7.00
N ASN A 134 22.35 7.44 -8.13
CA ASN A 134 22.07 8.04 -9.44
C ASN A 134 20.62 7.80 -9.89
N LEU A 135 20.01 6.66 -9.56
CA LEU A 135 18.60 6.41 -9.83
C LEU A 135 17.71 7.37 -9.03
N LEU A 136 17.98 7.56 -7.74
CA LEU A 136 17.21 8.47 -6.88
C LEU A 136 17.24 9.90 -7.42
N GLU A 137 18.43 10.38 -7.77
CA GLU A 137 18.59 11.70 -8.39
C GLU A 137 17.82 11.81 -9.73
N ALA A 138 17.93 10.77 -10.58
CA ALA A 138 17.28 10.76 -11.88
C ALA A 138 15.74 10.76 -11.81
N VAL A 139 15.14 10.19 -10.76
CA VAL A 139 13.68 10.27 -10.53
C VAL A 139 13.27 11.53 -9.74
N GLY A 140 14.24 12.34 -9.29
CA GLY A 140 14.05 13.54 -8.47
C GLY A 140 13.54 13.22 -7.06
N TRP A 141 14.04 12.15 -6.48
CA TRP A 141 13.92 11.88 -5.06
C TRP A 141 14.81 12.86 -4.26
N PRO A 142 14.39 13.37 -3.09
CA PRO A 142 13.21 13.01 -2.30
C PRO A 142 11.95 13.86 -2.56
N GLY A 143 11.80 14.42 -3.76
CA GLY A 143 10.65 15.25 -4.17
C GLY A 143 11.02 16.71 -4.43
N GLU A 144 10.00 17.55 -4.64
CA GLU A 144 10.16 18.95 -5.09
C GLU A 144 10.24 19.96 -3.94
N GLN A 145 9.77 19.60 -2.75
CA GLN A 145 9.71 20.49 -1.59
C GLN A 145 10.84 20.21 -0.62
N SER A 146 11.20 21.22 0.17
CA SER A 146 12.05 21.03 1.33
C SER A 146 11.41 19.97 2.26
N PRO A 147 12.09 18.85 2.53
CA PRO A 147 11.57 17.82 3.41
C PRO A 147 11.37 18.39 4.83
N ASP A 148 10.37 17.87 5.55
CA ASP A 148 10.29 18.09 6.99
C ASP A 148 11.50 17.44 7.70
N ARG A 149 11.69 17.76 8.99
CA ARG A 149 12.85 17.28 9.75
C ARG A 149 12.98 15.75 9.73
N ARG A 150 11.88 15.03 9.90
CA ARG A 150 11.85 13.57 9.93
C ARG A 150 12.24 12.98 8.56
N THR A 151 11.65 13.49 7.50
CA THR A 151 11.94 13.07 6.12
C THR A 151 13.40 13.40 5.78
N TRP A 152 13.91 14.56 6.18
CA TRP A 152 15.30 14.94 5.96
C TRP A 152 16.27 13.99 6.66
N GLN A 153 16.02 13.64 7.92
CA GLN A 153 16.86 12.67 8.64
C GLN A 153 16.76 11.27 8.01
N ALA A 154 15.57 10.81 7.65
CA ALA A 154 15.40 9.53 6.96
C ALA A 154 16.18 9.47 5.63
N VAL A 155 16.22 10.58 4.90
CA VAL A 155 17.06 10.76 3.69
C VAL A 155 18.54 10.61 4.04
N GLN A 156 19.04 11.30 5.07
CA GLN A 156 20.45 11.20 5.47
C GLN A 156 20.83 9.77 5.87
N HIS A 157 20.02 9.13 6.72
CA HIS A 157 20.25 7.75 7.15
C HIS A 157 20.27 6.77 5.96
N LEU A 158 19.43 6.96 4.94
CA LEU A 158 19.50 6.13 3.73
C LEU A 158 20.81 6.34 2.95
N LEU A 159 21.30 7.58 2.84
CA LEU A 159 22.57 7.87 2.18
C LEU A 159 23.75 7.27 2.94
N GLU A 160 23.74 7.33 4.28
CA GLU A 160 24.73 6.66 5.14
C GLU A 160 24.64 5.14 5.02
N LEU A 161 23.44 4.59 4.88
CA LEU A 161 23.23 3.16 4.65
C LEU A 161 23.81 2.71 3.31
N LEU A 162 23.67 3.52 2.26
CA LEU A 162 24.30 3.28 0.95
C LEU A 162 25.84 3.30 1.05
N GLN A 163 26.42 4.21 1.83
CA GLN A 163 27.87 4.25 2.08
C GLN A 163 28.33 3.03 2.88
N THR A 164 27.58 2.63 3.90
CA THR A 164 27.84 1.41 4.68
C THR A 164 27.79 0.18 3.78
N PHE A 165 26.79 0.09 2.91
CA PHE A 165 26.69 -0.97 1.92
C PHE A 165 27.89 -0.97 0.95
N ALA A 166 28.31 0.20 0.45
CA ALA A 166 29.49 0.34 -0.40
C ALA A 166 30.79 -0.12 0.29
N SER A 167 30.91 0.06 1.62
CA SER A 167 32.08 -0.38 2.38
C SER A 167 32.30 -1.91 2.35
N LEU A 168 31.27 -2.68 2.00
CA LEU A 168 31.33 -4.14 1.85
C LEU A 168 32.09 -4.58 0.60
N ASP A 169 32.52 -3.67 -0.27
CA ASP A 169 33.40 -3.95 -1.42
C ASP A 169 34.66 -4.73 -1.03
N ARG A 170 35.14 -4.54 0.21
CA ARG A 170 36.27 -5.27 0.78
C ARG A 170 36.10 -6.79 0.79
N LEU A 171 34.86 -7.28 0.76
CA LEU A 171 34.56 -8.72 0.68
C LEU A 171 34.78 -9.29 -0.73
N GLY A 172 34.84 -8.44 -1.77
CA GLY A 172 35.06 -8.87 -3.15
C GLY A 172 33.93 -9.68 -3.77
N VAL A 173 32.75 -9.74 -3.13
CA VAL A 173 31.61 -10.54 -3.60
C VAL A 173 30.73 -9.69 -4.53
N SER A 174 30.76 -10.02 -5.82
CA SER A 174 29.84 -9.41 -6.79
C SER A 174 28.44 -9.97 -6.66
N MET A 175 27.43 -9.14 -6.92
CA MET A 175 26.01 -9.51 -6.84
C MET A 175 25.18 -8.86 -7.96
N SER A 176 24.02 -9.43 -8.24
CA SER A 176 23.02 -8.89 -9.15
C SER A 176 22.26 -7.72 -8.52
N ARG A 177 21.56 -6.94 -9.36
CA ARG A 177 20.69 -5.84 -8.93
C ARG A 177 19.65 -6.26 -7.88
N SER A 178 19.02 -7.43 -8.07
CA SER A 178 18.01 -7.96 -7.15
C SER A 178 18.61 -8.39 -5.82
N GLU A 179 19.81 -8.98 -5.82
CA GLU A 179 20.52 -9.33 -4.60
C GLU A 179 20.92 -8.05 -3.83
N ALA A 180 21.48 -7.06 -4.51
CA ALA A 180 21.86 -5.78 -3.90
C ALA A 180 20.66 -5.06 -3.27
N ALA A 181 19.54 -4.94 -4.00
CA ALA A 181 18.33 -4.33 -3.47
C ALA A 181 17.76 -5.09 -2.26
N ALA A 182 17.81 -6.42 -2.28
CA ALA A 182 17.35 -7.25 -1.16
C ALA A 182 18.26 -7.14 0.07
N HIS A 183 19.57 -7.00 -0.11
CA HIS A 183 20.51 -6.74 0.99
C HIS A 183 20.30 -5.36 1.60
N LEU A 184 20.20 -4.31 0.79
CA LEU A 184 19.95 -2.96 1.27
C LEU A 184 18.61 -2.84 1.99
N ALA A 185 17.54 -3.45 1.46
CA ALA A 185 16.24 -3.49 2.12
C ALA A 185 16.24 -4.28 3.44
N ARG A 186 17.17 -5.23 3.62
CA ARG A 186 17.37 -5.91 4.90
C ARG A 186 18.11 -5.02 5.88
N MET A 187 19.22 -4.42 5.44
CA MET A 187 19.97 -3.46 6.25
C MET A 187 19.07 -2.31 6.73
N ALA A 188 18.20 -1.77 5.87
CA ALA A 188 17.25 -0.73 6.25
C ALA A 188 16.19 -1.18 7.26
N ARG A 189 15.75 -2.45 7.21
CA ARG A 189 14.82 -3.01 8.22
C ARG A 189 15.50 -3.25 9.57
N ASP A 190 16.78 -3.61 9.53
CA ASP A 190 17.58 -3.83 10.74
C ASP A 190 18.15 -2.52 11.32
N THR A 191 18.00 -1.39 10.62
CA THR A 191 18.41 -0.06 11.08
C THR A 191 17.27 0.58 11.85
N GLU A 192 17.50 0.80 13.15
CA GLU A 192 16.62 1.57 13.99
C GLU A 192 16.72 3.06 13.62
N PHE A 193 15.57 3.69 13.39
CA PHE A 193 15.44 5.10 13.05
C PHE A 193 14.69 5.84 14.14
N GLN A 194 15.30 6.89 14.66
CA GLN A 194 14.73 7.82 15.61
C GLN A 194 15.05 9.23 15.15
N VAL A 195 14.07 10.12 15.21
CA VAL A 195 14.30 11.54 14.91
C VAL A 195 15.16 12.13 16.02
N ASP A 196 16.20 12.89 15.65
CA ASP A 196 17.08 13.52 16.66
C ASP A 196 16.26 14.27 17.71
N ARG A 197 16.64 14.05 18.97
CA ARG A 197 15.95 14.52 20.17
C ARG A 197 15.57 16.00 20.07
N THR A 198 14.29 16.30 20.27
CA THR A 198 13.88 17.59 20.84
C THR A 198 13.96 17.47 22.37
N GLU A 199 14.13 18.60 23.07
CA GLU A 199 14.08 18.65 24.53
C GLU A 199 12.64 18.38 25.01
N SER A 200 12.21 17.12 24.96
CA SER A 200 10.88 16.71 25.39
C SER A 200 10.83 16.65 26.92
N ARG A 201 9.76 17.20 27.50
CA ARG A 201 9.53 17.17 28.96
C ARG A 201 9.18 15.78 29.48
N VAL A 202 8.65 14.90 28.62
CA VAL A 202 8.27 13.53 28.97
C VAL A 202 9.09 12.55 28.14
N GLN A 203 9.74 11.59 28.80
CA GLN A 203 10.53 10.54 28.14
C GLN A 203 9.89 9.17 28.39
N VAL A 204 9.65 8.42 27.32
CA VAL A 204 9.21 7.02 27.36
C VAL A 204 10.39 6.15 26.95
N LEU A 205 10.94 5.44 27.94
CA LEU A 205 12.20 4.70 27.83
C LEU A 205 12.03 3.24 28.21
N GLY A 206 12.84 2.37 27.61
CA GLY A 206 13.10 1.05 28.14
C GLY A 206 13.89 1.10 29.46
N LEU A 207 13.75 0.06 30.29
CA LEU A 207 14.40 -0.01 31.61
C LEU A 207 15.94 0.09 31.54
N LEU A 208 16.55 -0.37 30.45
CA LEU A 208 18.00 -0.31 30.25
C LEU A 208 18.47 1.08 29.81
N GLU A 209 17.66 1.77 29.01
CA GLU A 209 17.93 3.11 28.50
C GLU A 209 17.83 4.17 29.59
N SER A 210 17.07 3.89 30.66
CA SER A 210 16.94 4.77 31.83
C SER A 210 18.22 4.87 32.68
N THR A 211 19.27 4.12 32.33
CA THR A 211 20.49 4.02 33.14
C THR A 211 21.24 5.34 33.15
N GLY A 212 21.52 5.87 34.35
CA GLY A 212 22.31 7.10 34.53
C GLY A 212 21.51 8.39 34.33
N LEU A 213 20.21 8.30 34.04
CA LEU A 213 19.32 9.45 33.95
C LEU A 213 18.72 9.78 35.33
N GLN A 214 18.45 11.06 35.54
CA GLN A 214 17.72 11.58 36.69
C GLN A 214 16.40 12.19 36.21
N PHE A 215 15.35 12.04 37.01
CA PHE A 215 14.01 12.51 36.68
C PHE A 215 13.38 13.19 37.90
N ASP A 216 12.51 14.17 37.70
CA ASP A 216 11.69 14.68 38.81
C ASP A 216 10.68 13.62 39.25
N TYR A 217 10.07 12.93 38.28
CA TYR A 217 9.06 11.90 38.47
C TYR A 217 9.27 10.74 37.48
N VAL A 218 9.04 9.50 37.95
CA VAL A 218 9.06 8.29 37.13
C VAL A 218 7.73 7.59 37.22
N TRP A 219 7.19 7.18 36.07
CA TRP A 219 6.06 6.25 35.99
C TRP A 219 6.52 4.91 35.40
N MET A 220 6.62 3.89 36.24
CA MET A 220 6.85 2.50 35.80
C MET A 220 5.52 1.84 35.43
N MET A 221 5.33 1.58 34.15
CA MET A 221 4.11 0.99 33.60
C MET A 221 4.29 -0.50 33.33
N GLY A 222 3.19 -1.26 33.32
CA GLY A 222 3.20 -2.66 32.88
C GLY A 222 3.89 -3.64 33.85
N LEU A 223 3.96 -3.31 35.15
CA LEU A 223 4.62 -4.12 36.17
C LEU A 223 3.79 -5.36 36.55
N THR A 224 3.77 -6.36 35.68
CA THR A 224 3.20 -7.69 35.96
C THR A 224 4.27 -8.68 36.42
N ASP A 225 3.86 -9.80 37.00
CA ASP A 225 4.75 -10.90 37.40
C ASP A 225 5.46 -11.58 36.22
N GLN A 226 4.97 -11.40 35.00
CA GLN A 226 5.57 -11.92 33.76
C GLN A 226 6.57 -10.96 33.11
N VAL A 227 6.50 -9.66 33.42
CA VAL A 227 7.33 -8.62 32.79
C VAL A 227 8.48 -8.19 33.70
N PHE A 228 8.24 -8.08 35.00
CA PHE A 228 9.25 -7.61 35.96
C PHE A 228 9.14 -8.38 37.27
N PRO A 229 10.13 -9.20 37.67
CA PRO A 229 11.38 -9.49 36.97
C PRO A 229 11.15 -10.20 35.62
N ALA A 230 12.08 -10.03 34.68
CA ALA A 230 12.01 -10.72 33.40
C ALA A 230 12.23 -12.24 33.59
N ALA A 231 11.54 -13.06 32.79
CA ALA A 231 11.79 -14.49 32.75
C ALA A 231 13.20 -14.79 32.18
N ALA A 232 13.83 -15.86 32.67
CA ALA A 232 15.09 -16.33 32.10
C ALA A 232 14.89 -16.76 30.64
N ALA A 233 15.76 -16.26 29.76
CA ALA A 233 15.75 -16.49 28.32
C ALA A 233 17.19 -16.74 27.85
N PRO A 234 17.80 -17.90 28.21
CA PRO A 234 19.18 -18.19 27.89
C PRO A 234 19.40 -18.26 26.38
N ASN A 235 20.60 -17.89 25.92
CA ASN A 235 20.93 -17.93 24.50
C ASN A 235 20.96 -19.39 24.00
N PRO A 236 20.16 -19.77 22.99
CA PRO A 236 20.06 -21.16 22.54
C PRO A 236 21.35 -21.68 21.85
N PHE A 237 22.24 -20.79 21.40
CA PHE A 237 23.50 -21.16 20.75
C PHE A 237 24.64 -21.47 21.73
N LEU A 238 24.43 -21.29 23.04
CA LEU A 238 25.43 -21.53 24.08
C LEU A 238 24.95 -22.60 25.07
N PRO A 239 25.83 -23.51 25.55
CA PRO A 239 25.46 -24.48 26.57
C PRO A 239 24.91 -23.80 27.84
N LEU A 240 23.74 -24.21 28.31
CA LEU A 240 23.05 -23.60 29.46
C LEU A 240 23.91 -23.61 30.74
N GLN A 241 24.63 -24.70 30.99
CA GLN A 241 25.49 -24.84 32.16
C GLN A 241 26.58 -23.76 32.18
N LEU A 242 27.22 -23.50 31.04
CA LEU A 242 28.22 -22.46 30.90
C LEU A 242 27.63 -21.06 31.16
N GLN A 243 26.42 -20.80 30.64
CA GLN A 243 25.75 -19.52 30.83
C GLN A 243 25.47 -19.24 32.33
N ARG A 244 25.03 -20.26 33.07
CA ARG A 244 24.80 -20.19 34.52
C ARG A 244 26.10 -20.01 35.31
N GLU A 245 27.09 -20.86 35.06
CA GLU A 245 28.39 -20.80 35.75
C GLU A 245 29.11 -19.46 35.57
N LYS A 246 28.91 -18.80 34.43
CA LYS A 246 29.49 -17.48 34.12
C LYS A 246 28.56 -16.30 34.44
N GLY A 247 27.36 -16.54 34.97
CA GLY A 247 26.40 -15.50 35.30
C GLY A 247 25.99 -14.64 34.10
N MET A 248 25.85 -15.26 32.92
CA MET A 248 25.52 -14.56 31.67
C MET A 248 24.10 -13.96 31.69
N PRO A 249 23.85 -12.86 30.94
CA PRO A 249 22.50 -12.30 30.75
C PRO A 249 21.43 -13.36 30.49
N HIS A 250 20.31 -13.26 31.20
CA HIS A 250 19.13 -14.11 31.02
C HIS A 250 19.34 -15.62 31.26
N ALA A 251 20.46 -16.02 31.87
CA ALA A 251 20.84 -17.43 32.03
C ALA A 251 19.94 -18.22 33.02
N ASP A 252 19.52 -17.59 34.10
CA ASP A 252 18.69 -18.18 35.14
C ASP A 252 17.84 -17.12 35.87
N ALA A 253 16.83 -17.58 36.60
CA ALA A 253 15.86 -16.73 37.26
C ALA A 253 16.45 -15.93 38.43
N ASP A 254 17.41 -16.49 39.17
CA ASP A 254 18.02 -15.83 40.32
C ASP A 254 18.80 -14.58 39.86
N ARG A 255 19.53 -14.71 38.77
CA ARG A 255 20.23 -13.59 38.14
C ARG A 255 19.26 -12.52 37.64
N GLU A 256 18.20 -12.88 36.96
CA GLU A 256 17.21 -11.91 36.45
C GLU A 256 16.48 -11.20 37.60
N PHE A 257 16.21 -11.90 38.70
CA PHE A 257 15.68 -11.30 39.91
C PHE A 257 16.66 -10.29 40.53
N LEU A 258 17.93 -10.66 40.69
CA LEU A 258 18.98 -9.76 41.19
C LEU A 258 19.14 -8.53 40.28
N PHE A 259 19.07 -8.73 38.97
CA PHE A 259 19.11 -7.64 38.00
C PHE A 259 17.91 -6.69 38.17
N ALA A 260 16.69 -7.23 38.23
CA ALA A 260 15.48 -6.46 38.48
C ALA A 260 15.55 -5.69 39.81
N GLN A 261 16.10 -6.29 40.86
CA GLN A 261 16.30 -5.63 42.14
C GLN A 261 17.21 -4.40 42.05
N ARG A 262 18.31 -4.49 41.29
CA ARG A 262 19.20 -3.34 41.05
C ARG A 262 18.51 -2.24 40.26
N VAL A 263 17.77 -2.61 39.21
CA VAL A 263 16.99 -1.66 38.40
C VAL A 263 15.94 -0.95 39.28
N TRP A 264 15.24 -1.70 40.11
CA TRP A 264 14.24 -1.19 41.05
C TRP A 264 14.83 -0.18 42.03
N GLN A 265 15.95 -0.53 42.69
CA GLN A 265 16.63 0.37 43.62
C GLN A 265 17.11 1.65 42.93
N ARG A 266 17.72 1.51 41.75
CA ARG A 266 18.19 2.65 40.95
C ARG A 266 17.05 3.59 40.59
N LEU A 267 15.93 3.07 40.11
CA LEU A 267 14.78 3.92 39.72
C LEU A 267 14.15 4.62 40.93
N ARG A 268 14.09 3.96 42.10
CA ARG A 268 13.65 4.62 43.35
C ARG A 268 14.57 5.76 43.78
N GLN A 269 15.85 5.70 43.43
CA GLN A 269 16.84 6.75 43.74
C GLN A 269 16.92 7.82 42.66
N ALA A 270 16.54 7.49 41.42
CA ALA A 270 16.65 8.38 40.26
C ALA A 270 15.56 9.46 40.22
N ALA A 271 14.51 9.38 41.06
CA ALA A 271 13.41 10.33 41.05
C ALA A 271 12.83 10.64 42.43
N SER A 272 12.27 11.85 42.56
CA SER A 272 11.62 12.31 43.79
C SER A 272 10.23 11.68 43.97
N GLY A 273 9.55 11.35 42.87
CA GLY A 273 8.28 10.62 42.88
C GLY A 273 8.30 9.41 41.95
N LEU A 274 7.81 8.27 42.44
CA LEU A 274 7.68 7.04 41.68
C LEU A 274 6.22 6.56 41.69
N VAL A 275 5.62 6.45 40.52
CA VAL A 275 4.31 5.83 40.30
C VAL A 275 4.52 4.48 39.62
N CYS A 276 3.85 3.45 40.10
CA CYS A 276 3.90 2.11 39.55
C CYS A 276 2.49 1.66 39.14
N SER A 277 2.33 1.11 37.94
CA SER A 277 1.05 0.57 37.48
C SER A 277 1.21 -0.77 36.78
N TRP A 278 0.15 -1.57 36.82
CA TRP A 278 0.01 -2.82 36.08
C TRP A 278 -1.39 -2.89 35.47
N PRO A 279 -1.56 -3.53 34.30
CA PRO A 279 -2.88 -3.77 33.74
C PRO A 279 -3.61 -4.83 34.57
N ALA A 280 -4.92 -4.63 34.81
CA ALA A 280 -5.75 -5.67 35.43
C ALA A 280 -5.97 -6.85 34.47
N THR A 281 -6.10 -6.55 33.17
CA THR A 281 -6.31 -7.54 32.11
C THR A 281 -5.50 -7.21 30.87
N VAL A 282 -4.95 -8.22 30.20
CA VAL A 282 -4.31 -8.15 28.88
C VAL A 282 -4.95 -9.20 27.99
N GLU A 283 -5.50 -8.79 26.84
CA GLU A 283 -6.17 -9.69 25.88
C GLU A 283 -7.27 -10.57 26.51
N GLY A 284 -7.95 -10.06 27.55
CA GLY A 284 -9.01 -10.77 28.27
C GLY A 284 -8.51 -11.72 29.37
N ALA A 285 -7.20 -11.92 29.51
CA ALA A 285 -6.61 -12.66 30.62
C ALA A 285 -6.32 -11.74 31.82
N GLU A 286 -6.64 -12.20 33.04
CA GLU A 286 -6.26 -11.49 34.27
C GLU A 286 -4.74 -11.49 34.45
N CYS A 287 -4.18 -10.33 34.81
CA CYS A 287 -2.75 -10.20 35.08
C CYS A 287 -2.49 -10.08 36.59
N ARG A 288 -1.40 -10.71 37.03
CA ARG A 288 -0.93 -10.57 38.41
C ARG A 288 0.10 -9.44 38.50
N PRO A 289 0.08 -8.64 39.58
CA PRO A 289 1.07 -7.60 39.78
C PRO A 289 2.47 -8.19 40.00
N SER A 290 3.48 -7.44 39.61
CA SER A 290 4.87 -7.76 39.91
C SER A 290 5.10 -7.95 41.41
N PRO A 291 5.95 -8.90 41.85
CA PRO A 291 6.31 -9.06 43.25
C PRO A 291 6.97 -7.81 43.85
N PHE A 292 7.59 -6.95 43.02
CA PHE A 292 8.20 -5.70 43.47
C PHE A 292 7.19 -4.63 43.93
N LEU A 293 5.91 -4.82 43.63
CA LEU A 293 4.82 -3.96 44.10
C LEU A 293 4.34 -4.32 45.52
N GLN A 294 4.77 -5.47 46.04
CA GLN A 294 4.33 -5.94 47.35
C GLN A 294 4.76 -4.96 48.46
N GLY A 295 3.81 -4.58 49.31
CA GLY A 295 4.05 -3.66 50.43
C GLY A 295 4.13 -2.18 50.07
N LEU A 296 3.96 -1.81 48.80
CA LEU A 296 3.78 -0.39 48.43
C LEU A 296 2.36 0.09 48.77
N PRO A 297 2.22 1.35 49.22
CA PRO A 297 0.90 1.93 49.42
C PRO A 297 0.17 2.00 48.08
N ARG A 298 -1.07 1.53 48.05
CA ARG A 298 -1.92 1.69 46.88
C ARG A 298 -2.35 3.15 46.78
N ALA A 299 -1.90 3.83 45.74
CA ALA A 299 -2.43 5.16 45.41
C ALA A 299 -3.86 5.01 44.91
N GLU A 300 -4.74 5.90 45.37
CA GLU A 300 -6.03 6.09 44.69
C GLU A 300 -5.74 6.65 43.29
N SER A 301 -6.48 6.19 42.28
CA SER A 301 -6.38 6.79 40.96
C SER A 301 -6.68 8.28 41.09
N PRO A 302 -5.86 9.19 40.52
CA PRO A 302 -6.13 10.62 40.62
C PRO A 302 -7.51 10.91 40.07
N SER A 303 -8.46 11.17 40.98
CA SER A 303 -9.82 11.52 40.65
C SER A 303 -9.82 12.98 40.22
N GLY A 304 -10.12 13.27 38.95
CA GLY A 304 -10.48 14.64 38.52
C GLY A 304 -9.60 15.33 37.50
N ALA A 305 -8.66 14.65 36.82
CA ALA A 305 -8.09 15.24 35.60
C ALA A 305 -9.07 15.00 34.43
N ASP A 306 -9.84 16.03 34.08
CA ASP A 306 -10.61 16.01 32.84
C ASP A 306 -9.65 15.89 31.65
N SER A 307 -9.87 14.88 30.81
CA SER A 307 -9.12 14.75 29.55
C SER A 307 -9.23 16.04 28.74
N VAL A 308 -8.08 16.59 28.32
CA VAL A 308 -8.01 17.81 27.51
C VAL A 308 -7.89 17.51 26.02
N ARG A 309 -8.05 16.23 25.64
CA ARG A 309 -8.03 15.81 24.24
C ARG A 309 -9.05 16.62 23.45
N PRO A 310 -8.65 17.29 22.35
CA PRO A 310 -9.56 18.08 21.54
C PRO A 310 -10.83 17.30 21.13
N HIS A 311 -10.67 16.04 20.68
CA HIS A 311 -11.81 15.16 20.38
C HIS A 311 -12.76 15.00 21.57
N GLY A 312 -12.26 14.68 22.76
CA GLY A 312 -13.10 14.42 23.93
C GLY A 312 -13.83 15.67 24.41
N ILE A 313 -13.19 16.84 24.31
CA ILE A 313 -13.82 18.13 24.56
C ILE A 313 -14.91 18.39 23.53
N ILE A 314 -14.59 18.27 22.23
CA ILE A 314 -15.55 18.46 21.14
C ILE A 314 -16.74 17.52 21.32
N SER A 315 -16.53 16.22 21.54
CA SER A 315 -17.62 15.26 21.71
C SER A 315 -18.50 15.54 22.93
N ARG A 316 -17.95 16.08 24.03
CA ARG A 316 -18.71 16.44 25.23
C ARG A 316 -19.52 17.73 25.07
N HIS A 317 -19.02 18.68 24.29
CA HIS A 317 -19.64 20.01 24.14
C HIS A 317 -20.30 20.22 22.77
N ALA A 318 -20.14 19.29 21.83
CA ALA A 318 -20.75 19.38 20.52
C ALA A 318 -22.26 19.24 20.64
N CYS A 319 -22.96 20.27 20.17
CA CYS A 319 -24.38 20.13 19.86
C CYS A 319 -24.49 19.32 18.57
N LEU A 320 -25.01 18.09 18.68
CA LEU A 320 -25.32 17.30 17.49
C LEU A 320 -26.52 17.93 16.78
N ILE A 321 -26.29 18.38 15.55
CA ILE A 321 -27.37 18.84 14.68
C ILE A 321 -27.86 17.64 13.89
N ARG A 322 -29.17 17.39 13.93
CA ARG A 322 -29.79 16.44 13.01
C ARG A 322 -29.90 17.11 11.64
N SER A 323 -29.15 16.61 10.68
CA SER A 323 -29.35 16.92 9.26
C SER A 323 -30.17 15.80 8.62
N ASP A 324 -31.14 16.15 7.78
CA ASP A 324 -31.88 15.19 6.96
C ASP A 324 -31.25 15.16 5.58
N ASP A 325 -30.61 14.04 5.25
CA ASP A 325 -29.97 13.77 3.96
C ASP A 325 -30.77 12.75 3.13
N SER A 326 -32.04 12.53 3.46
CA SER A 326 -32.93 11.59 2.76
C SER A 326 -33.27 12.02 1.32
N VAL A 327 -32.98 13.27 0.96
CA VAL A 327 -33.25 13.84 -0.36
C VAL A 327 -31.97 14.37 -0.99
N GLY A 328 -31.70 13.88 -2.21
CA GLY A 328 -30.61 14.41 -3.03
C GLY A 328 -30.93 15.79 -3.62
N ASN A 329 -29.93 16.42 -4.22
CA ASN A 329 -30.09 17.72 -4.89
C ASN A 329 -31.21 17.66 -5.95
N PRO A 330 -31.96 18.74 -6.22
CA PRO A 330 -32.93 18.75 -7.32
C PRO A 330 -32.23 18.64 -8.69
N LEU A 331 -32.95 18.18 -9.71
CA LEU A 331 -32.45 18.20 -11.09
C LEU A 331 -32.53 19.64 -11.64
N PRO A 332 -31.50 20.12 -12.37
CA PRO A 332 -31.57 21.42 -13.03
C PRO A 332 -32.75 21.47 -14.00
N ALA A 333 -33.58 22.51 -13.92
CA ALA A 333 -34.69 22.69 -14.84
C ALA A 333 -34.19 22.83 -16.29
N GLY A 334 -34.90 22.20 -17.24
CA GLY A 334 -34.64 22.36 -18.68
C GLY A 334 -33.53 21.47 -19.27
N ARG A 335 -32.93 20.55 -18.50
CA ARG A 335 -32.00 19.55 -19.05
C ARG A 335 -32.66 18.16 -19.06
N PRO A 336 -33.07 17.62 -20.22
CA PRO A 336 -33.57 16.26 -20.29
C PRO A 336 -32.47 15.30 -19.82
N PHE A 337 -32.80 14.44 -18.85
CA PHE A 337 -31.88 13.42 -18.38
C PHE A 337 -31.93 12.24 -19.35
N SER A 338 -30.94 12.14 -20.23
CA SER A 338 -30.82 11.04 -21.19
C SER A 338 -29.93 9.93 -20.65
N GLY A 339 -30.32 8.68 -20.90
CA GLY A 339 -29.47 7.52 -20.72
C GLY A 339 -30.22 6.21 -20.95
N GLY A 340 -29.49 5.10 -20.85
CA GLY A 340 -30.01 3.78 -21.19
C GLY A 340 -30.94 3.18 -20.14
N THR A 341 -31.39 1.95 -20.41
CA THR A 341 -32.27 1.15 -19.55
C THR A 341 -31.73 0.94 -18.13
N ALA A 342 -30.42 1.10 -17.92
CA ALA A 342 -29.77 1.07 -16.61
C ALA A 342 -30.36 2.10 -15.63
N ILE A 343 -30.80 3.28 -16.10
CA ILE A 343 -31.42 4.29 -15.25
C ILE A 343 -32.73 3.75 -14.67
N LEU A 344 -33.59 3.18 -15.52
CA LEU A 344 -34.88 2.61 -15.10
C LEU A 344 -34.66 1.43 -14.16
N LYS A 345 -33.68 0.57 -14.46
CA LYS A 345 -33.30 -0.56 -13.60
C LYS A 345 -32.82 -0.08 -12.23
N ASP A 346 -31.92 0.91 -12.18
CA ASP A 346 -31.42 1.45 -10.92
C ASP A 346 -32.54 2.12 -10.12
N GLN A 347 -33.39 2.93 -10.76
CA GLN A 347 -34.50 3.61 -10.11
C GLN A 347 -35.51 2.62 -9.52
N ALA A 348 -35.85 1.57 -10.27
CA ALA A 348 -36.79 0.54 -9.82
C ALA A 348 -36.24 -0.30 -8.67
N LEU A 349 -34.94 -0.57 -8.66
CA LEU A 349 -34.31 -1.36 -7.59
C LEU A 349 -34.01 -0.53 -6.34
N CYS A 350 -33.51 0.70 -6.50
CA CYS A 350 -33.17 1.58 -5.39
C CYS A 350 -32.98 3.03 -5.89
N PRO A 351 -33.90 3.97 -5.57
CA PRO A 351 -33.78 5.38 -5.94
C PRO A 351 -32.48 6.04 -5.48
N PHE A 352 -31.97 5.65 -4.31
CA PHE A 352 -30.68 6.13 -3.80
C PHE A 352 -29.52 5.66 -4.67
N ARG A 353 -29.52 4.39 -5.12
CA ARG A 353 -28.50 3.87 -6.05
C ARG A 353 -28.55 4.60 -7.38
N ALA A 354 -29.75 4.88 -7.90
CA ALA A 354 -29.92 5.67 -9.11
C ALA A 354 -29.35 7.09 -8.96
N TYR A 355 -29.59 7.73 -7.81
CA TYR A 355 -28.99 9.03 -7.49
C TYR A 355 -27.46 8.96 -7.50
N LEU A 356 -26.86 7.97 -6.84
CA LEU A 356 -25.40 7.80 -6.81
C LEU A 356 -24.79 7.52 -8.20
N HIS A 357 -25.24 6.47 -8.88
CA HIS A 357 -24.63 6.03 -10.14
C HIS A 357 -24.95 6.97 -11.31
N GLN A 358 -26.21 7.39 -11.43
CA GLN A 358 -26.67 8.12 -12.62
C GLN A 358 -26.46 9.62 -12.48
N ARG A 359 -26.62 10.19 -11.26
CA ARG A 359 -26.52 11.64 -11.05
C ARG A 359 -25.15 12.08 -10.53
N LEU A 360 -24.61 11.39 -9.51
CA LEU A 360 -23.28 11.73 -8.97
C LEU A 360 -22.13 11.06 -9.73
N ARG A 361 -22.42 10.11 -10.62
CA ARG A 361 -21.39 9.28 -11.30
C ARG A 361 -20.45 8.62 -10.30
N ALA A 362 -21.00 8.24 -9.15
CA ALA A 362 -20.29 7.50 -8.13
C ALA A 362 -20.17 6.05 -8.62
N GLU A 363 -18.99 5.71 -9.13
CA GLU A 363 -18.66 4.40 -9.63
C GLU A 363 -17.51 3.83 -8.79
N GLN A 364 -17.53 2.51 -8.58
CA GLN A 364 -16.38 1.84 -7.98
C GLN A 364 -15.19 1.97 -8.94
N LEU A 365 -13.99 2.15 -8.40
CA LEU A 365 -12.77 2.07 -9.22
C LEU A 365 -12.68 0.67 -9.81
N ASP A 366 -12.32 0.58 -11.09
CA ASP A 366 -12.00 -0.71 -11.70
C ASP A 366 -10.91 -1.42 -10.88
N GLU A 367 -10.94 -2.75 -10.91
CA GLU A 367 -9.89 -3.58 -10.32
C GLU A 367 -9.18 -4.34 -11.43
N ALA A 368 -7.85 -4.37 -11.36
CA ALA A 368 -7.06 -5.12 -12.31
C ALA A 368 -7.18 -6.62 -12.01
N GLU A 369 -7.94 -7.33 -12.84
CA GLU A 369 -8.15 -8.77 -12.72
C GLU A 369 -7.05 -9.58 -13.44
N ILE A 370 -7.06 -10.90 -13.21
CA ILE A 370 -6.22 -11.83 -13.96
C ILE A 370 -6.97 -12.24 -15.22
N GLY A 371 -6.46 -11.83 -16.39
CA GLY A 371 -7.05 -12.14 -17.69
C GLY A 371 -8.12 -11.12 -18.12
N ILE A 372 -9.12 -11.59 -18.87
CA ILE A 372 -10.23 -10.75 -19.35
C ILE A 372 -11.42 -10.94 -18.42
N ASP A 373 -11.96 -9.81 -17.94
CA ASP A 373 -13.15 -9.72 -17.11
C ASP A 373 -14.42 -10.20 -17.86
N ALA A 374 -15.51 -10.37 -17.13
CA ALA A 374 -16.77 -10.85 -17.71
C ALA A 374 -17.31 -9.91 -18.81
N LYS A 375 -17.16 -8.59 -18.63
CA LYS A 375 -17.60 -7.58 -19.60
C LYS A 375 -16.79 -7.65 -20.88
N GLY A 376 -15.46 -7.72 -20.79
CA GLY A 376 -14.57 -7.89 -21.93
C GLY A 376 -14.86 -9.18 -22.69
N ARG A 377 -15.10 -10.29 -21.98
CA ARG A 377 -15.51 -11.56 -22.62
C ARG A 377 -16.84 -11.45 -23.35
N GLY A 378 -17.81 -10.72 -22.81
CA GLY A 378 -19.07 -10.41 -23.48
C GLY A 378 -18.84 -9.60 -24.76
N ASN A 379 -18.08 -8.51 -24.67
CA ASN A 379 -17.74 -7.66 -25.81
C ASN A 379 -17.04 -8.45 -26.94
N LEU A 380 -16.15 -9.38 -26.60
CA LEU A 380 -15.50 -10.25 -27.58
C LEU A 380 -16.50 -11.16 -28.31
N VAL A 381 -17.52 -11.68 -27.62
CA VAL A 381 -18.59 -12.47 -28.25
C VAL A 381 -19.43 -11.59 -29.17
N HIS A 382 -19.80 -10.38 -28.75
CA HIS A 382 -20.51 -9.42 -29.61
C HIS A 382 -19.72 -9.12 -30.89
N LEU A 383 -18.43 -8.81 -30.77
CA LEU A 383 -17.55 -8.56 -31.92
C LEU A 383 -17.41 -9.79 -32.83
N LEU A 384 -17.28 -10.98 -32.26
CA LEU A 384 -17.24 -12.23 -33.03
C LEU A 384 -18.51 -12.39 -33.86
N VAL A 385 -19.68 -12.29 -33.23
CA VAL A 385 -20.99 -12.43 -33.90
C VAL A 385 -21.18 -11.35 -34.95
N GLN A 386 -20.78 -10.12 -34.67
CA GLN A 386 -20.78 -9.02 -35.63
C GLN A 386 -19.95 -9.36 -36.87
N TYR A 387 -18.69 -9.78 -36.70
CA TYR A 387 -17.81 -10.11 -37.83
C TYR A 387 -18.30 -11.31 -38.63
N LEU A 388 -18.91 -12.31 -37.98
CA LEU A 388 -19.51 -13.46 -38.65
C LEU A 388 -20.69 -13.03 -39.53
N TRP A 389 -21.64 -12.27 -39.00
CA TRP A 389 -22.84 -11.89 -39.74
C TRP A 389 -22.59 -10.82 -40.81
N GLN A 390 -21.56 -9.99 -40.64
CA GLN A 390 -21.06 -9.10 -41.70
C GLN A 390 -20.51 -9.86 -42.92
N ARG A 391 -20.19 -11.16 -42.79
CA ARG A 391 -19.73 -12.01 -43.90
C ARG A 391 -20.82 -12.97 -44.39
N LEU A 392 -21.56 -13.58 -43.46
CA LEU A 392 -22.60 -14.57 -43.78
C LEU A 392 -23.90 -13.91 -44.27
N HIS A 393 -24.34 -12.79 -43.70
CA HIS A 393 -25.57 -12.05 -44.01
C HIS A 393 -26.92 -12.80 -43.90
N SER A 394 -26.97 -14.13 -44.03
CA SER A 394 -28.21 -14.90 -43.99
C SER A 394 -27.99 -16.34 -43.54
N ARG A 395 -29.06 -16.97 -43.05
CA ARG A 395 -29.05 -18.41 -42.69
C ARG A 395 -28.76 -19.30 -43.90
N LYS A 396 -29.25 -18.93 -45.08
CA LYS A 396 -29.02 -19.68 -46.32
C LYS A 396 -27.52 -19.81 -46.64
N LYS A 397 -26.77 -18.69 -46.56
CA LYS A 397 -25.32 -18.71 -46.74
C LYS A 397 -24.61 -19.56 -45.68
N LEU A 398 -25.09 -19.54 -44.43
CA LEU A 398 -24.57 -20.42 -43.38
C LEU A 398 -24.84 -21.91 -43.66
N SER A 399 -25.94 -22.27 -44.32
CA SER A 399 -26.21 -23.66 -44.70
C SER A 399 -25.42 -24.16 -45.92
N GLU A 400 -24.96 -23.24 -46.77
CA GLU A 400 -24.24 -23.54 -48.01
C GLU A 400 -22.71 -23.54 -47.87
N ILE A 401 -22.18 -22.93 -46.79
CA ILE A 401 -20.74 -22.87 -46.55
C ILE A 401 -20.18 -24.25 -46.20
N SER A 402 -18.99 -24.58 -46.72
CA SER A 402 -18.32 -25.84 -46.38
C SER A 402 -17.77 -25.81 -44.94
N PRO A 403 -17.61 -26.97 -44.28
CA PRO A 403 -17.03 -27.04 -42.94
C PRO A 403 -15.65 -26.35 -42.84
N ASP A 404 -14.74 -26.61 -43.78
CA ASP A 404 -13.40 -26.01 -43.77
C ASP A 404 -13.43 -24.48 -43.96
N ALA A 405 -14.34 -23.98 -44.80
CA ALA A 405 -14.49 -22.54 -45.01
C ALA A 405 -15.13 -21.85 -43.79
N LEU A 406 -16.05 -22.53 -43.10
CA LEU A 406 -16.64 -22.05 -41.85
C LEU A 406 -15.60 -21.95 -40.74
N ASP A 407 -14.73 -22.95 -40.64
CA ASP A 407 -13.63 -23.01 -39.67
C ASP A 407 -12.64 -21.87 -39.87
N ALA A 408 -12.27 -21.60 -41.12
CA ALA A 408 -11.41 -20.47 -41.49
C ALA A 408 -12.07 -19.13 -41.16
N LEU A 409 -13.37 -18.97 -41.47
CA LEU A 409 -14.13 -17.77 -41.17
C LEU A 409 -14.22 -17.51 -39.66
N LEU A 410 -14.48 -18.54 -38.86
CA LEU A 410 -14.51 -18.44 -37.40
C LEU A 410 -13.15 -18.03 -36.82
N ALA A 411 -12.06 -18.61 -37.33
CA ALA A 411 -10.72 -18.26 -36.88
C ALA A 411 -10.36 -16.80 -37.24
N GLU A 412 -10.70 -16.35 -38.46
CA GLU A 412 -10.52 -14.96 -38.89
C GLU A 412 -11.35 -14.00 -38.02
N ALA A 413 -12.64 -14.30 -37.83
CA ALA A 413 -13.55 -13.48 -37.02
C ALA A 413 -13.11 -13.40 -35.55
N ALA A 414 -12.66 -14.52 -34.96
CA ALA A 414 -12.11 -14.53 -33.60
C ALA A 414 -10.81 -13.72 -33.50
N GLY A 415 -9.93 -13.81 -34.50
CA GLY A 415 -8.73 -12.98 -34.61
C GLY A 415 -9.05 -11.49 -34.68
N ASN A 416 -10.01 -11.11 -35.51
CA ASN A 416 -10.49 -9.73 -35.66
C ASN A 416 -11.21 -9.22 -34.40
N ALA A 417 -11.98 -10.06 -33.71
CA ALA A 417 -12.64 -9.73 -32.45
C ALA A 417 -11.61 -9.38 -31.37
N VAL A 418 -10.59 -10.22 -31.18
CA VAL A 418 -9.53 -9.96 -30.21
C VAL A 418 -8.73 -8.70 -30.60
N ALA A 419 -8.29 -8.57 -31.86
CA ALA A 419 -7.52 -7.42 -32.31
C ALA A 419 -8.33 -6.10 -32.30
N GLY A 420 -9.63 -6.17 -32.59
CA GLY A 420 -10.56 -5.05 -32.54
C GLY A 420 -10.80 -4.59 -31.10
N TRP A 421 -11.06 -5.53 -30.19
CA TRP A 421 -11.24 -5.26 -28.77
C TRP A 421 -9.98 -4.67 -28.13
N GLN A 422 -8.81 -5.25 -28.39
CA GLN A 422 -7.53 -4.73 -27.90
C GLN A 422 -7.26 -3.29 -28.36
N ARG A 423 -7.58 -2.96 -29.62
CA ARG A 423 -7.44 -1.60 -30.13
C ARG A 423 -8.43 -0.62 -29.50
N ARG A 424 -9.69 -1.04 -29.34
CA ARG A 424 -10.77 -0.21 -28.81
C ARG A 424 -10.59 0.09 -27.33
N GLU A 425 -10.30 -0.94 -26.54
CA GLU A 425 -10.12 -0.81 -25.08
C GLU A 425 -8.68 -0.40 -24.71
N GLU A 426 -7.79 -0.30 -25.70
CA GLU A 426 -6.37 0.03 -25.52
C GLU A 426 -5.63 -0.98 -24.59
N ILE A 427 -6.01 -2.25 -24.68
CA ILE A 427 -5.49 -3.36 -23.87
C ILE A 427 -4.52 -4.20 -24.70
N ASP A 428 -3.38 -4.57 -24.10
CA ASP A 428 -2.38 -5.45 -24.71
C ASP A 428 -2.39 -6.82 -24.01
N LEU A 429 -3.06 -7.81 -24.59
CA LEU A 429 -3.10 -9.15 -24.02
C LEU A 429 -1.79 -9.90 -24.35
N PRO A 430 -1.19 -10.63 -23.40
CA PRO A 430 -0.10 -11.56 -23.70
C PRO A 430 -0.48 -12.53 -24.81
N ALA A 431 0.47 -12.86 -25.70
CA ALA A 431 0.23 -13.71 -26.88
C ALA A 431 -0.47 -15.05 -26.54
N ARG A 432 -0.10 -15.66 -25.42
CA ARG A 432 -0.73 -16.89 -24.92
C ARG A 432 -2.19 -16.69 -24.55
N GLN A 433 -2.54 -15.57 -23.91
CA GLN A 433 -3.93 -15.26 -23.57
C GLN A 433 -4.75 -14.94 -24.83
N GLN A 434 -4.17 -14.21 -25.79
CA GLN A 434 -4.82 -13.99 -27.09
C GLN A 434 -5.17 -15.32 -27.77
N GLN A 435 -4.24 -16.28 -27.76
CA GLN A 435 -4.46 -17.59 -28.36
C GLN A 435 -5.59 -18.36 -27.67
N VAL A 436 -5.58 -18.41 -26.35
CA VAL A 436 -6.63 -19.08 -25.56
C VAL A 436 -8.00 -18.45 -25.82
N GLU A 437 -8.08 -17.12 -25.91
CA GLU A 437 -9.35 -16.43 -26.18
C GLU A 437 -9.84 -16.65 -27.62
N LYS A 438 -8.95 -16.71 -28.61
CA LYS A 438 -9.33 -17.06 -29.98
C LYS A 438 -9.92 -18.47 -30.05
N GLU A 439 -9.28 -19.45 -29.41
CA GLU A 439 -9.78 -20.83 -29.35
C GLU A 439 -11.14 -20.94 -28.64
N ARG A 440 -11.31 -20.19 -27.55
CA ARG A 440 -12.59 -20.10 -26.83
C ARG A 440 -13.68 -19.50 -27.72
N LEU A 441 -13.39 -18.39 -28.41
CA LEU A 441 -14.33 -17.72 -29.30
C LEU A 441 -14.73 -18.61 -30.48
N VAL A 442 -13.79 -19.33 -31.09
CA VAL A 442 -14.10 -20.30 -32.16
C VAL A 442 -15.06 -21.37 -31.66
N ARG A 443 -14.82 -21.93 -30.46
CA ARG A 443 -15.70 -22.95 -29.87
C ARG A 443 -17.11 -22.43 -29.61
N ILE A 444 -17.22 -21.24 -29.01
CA ILE A 444 -18.51 -20.59 -28.73
C ILE A 444 -19.23 -20.25 -30.03
N GLY A 445 -18.50 -19.72 -31.02
CA GLY A 445 -19.04 -19.39 -32.34
C GLY A 445 -19.64 -20.61 -33.03
N ARG A 446 -18.98 -21.77 -33.00
CA ARG A 446 -19.56 -23.02 -33.53
C ARG A 446 -20.88 -23.38 -32.85
N THR A 447 -20.86 -23.46 -31.51
CA THR A 447 -22.07 -23.79 -30.75
C THR A 447 -23.21 -22.81 -31.00
N TRP A 448 -22.89 -21.52 -31.19
CA TRP A 448 -23.87 -20.50 -31.55
C TRP A 448 -24.44 -20.72 -32.96
N LEU A 449 -23.59 -20.97 -33.95
CA LEU A 449 -24.03 -21.20 -35.33
C LEU A 449 -24.84 -22.49 -35.49
N ASP A 450 -24.52 -23.55 -34.74
CA ASP A 450 -25.33 -24.77 -34.69
C ASP A 450 -26.77 -24.45 -34.25
N LYS A 451 -26.93 -23.53 -33.28
CA LYS A 451 -28.24 -23.05 -32.83
C LYS A 451 -28.93 -22.15 -33.86
N GLU A 452 -28.19 -21.34 -34.61
CA GLU A 452 -28.76 -20.50 -35.67
C GLU A 452 -29.28 -21.34 -36.85
N LEU A 453 -28.68 -22.50 -37.12
CA LEU A 453 -29.16 -23.45 -38.14
C LEU A 453 -30.52 -24.08 -37.79
N GLU A 454 -30.89 -24.15 -36.50
CA GLU A 454 -32.19 -24.64 -36.01
C GLU A 454 -33.34 -23.64 -36.26
N ARG A 455 -33.05 -22.38 -36.63
CA ARG A 455 -34.06 -21.33 -36.84
C ARG A 455 -34.66 -21.39 -38.24
N SER A 456 -35.82 -20.75 -38.40
CA SER A 456 -36.40 -20.44 -39.71
C SER A 456 -35.50 -19.51 -40.52
N ASP A 457 -35.64 -19.52 -41.84
CA ASP A 457 -34.84 -18.65 -42.73
C ASP A 457 -34.93 -17.17 -42.36
N PHE A 458 -33.79 -16.48 -42.40
CA PHE A 458 -33.67 -15.06 -42.12
C PHE A 458 -32.52 -14.41 -42.90
N GLU A 459 -32.62 -13.10 -43.05
CA GLU A 459 -31.55 -12.20 -43.50
C GLU A 459 -31.26 -11.16 -42.42
N VAL A 460 -29.99 -10.82 -42.26
CA VAL A 460 -29.52 -9.82 -41.31
C VAL A 460 -29.58 -8.45 -41.96
N HIS A 461 -30.53 -7.62 -41.53
CA HIS A 461 -30.70 -6.25 -42.04
C HIS A 461 -29.67 -5.27 -41.46
N GLU A 462 -29.44 -5.33 -40.15
CA GLU A 462 -28.59 -4.39 -39.40
C GLU A 462 -27.77 -5.14 -38.35
N VAL A 463 -26.56 -4.68 -38.05
CA VAL A 463 -25.67 -5.27 -37.04
C VAL A 463 -25.13 -4.17 -36.14
N GLU A 464 -25.41 -4.25 -34.83
CA GLU A 464 -24.92 -3.31 -33.80
C GLU A 464 -25.20 -1.82 -34.13
N GLN A 465 -26.36 -1.54 -34.75
CA GLN A 465 -26.75 -0.18 -35.11
C GLN A 465 -27.37 0.56 -33.92
N LEU A 466 -26.79 1.72 -33.58
CA LEU A 466 -27.36 2.63 -32.60
C LEU A 466 -28.65 3.23 -33.17
N ARG A 467 -29.79 2.80 -32.63
CA ARG A 467 -31.07 3.47 -32.89
C ARG A 467 -31.20 4.60 -31.87
N GLU A 468 -31.26 5.84 -32.32
CA GLU A 468 -31.74 6.94 -31.49
C GLU A 468 -33.21 6.63 -31.15
N VAL A 469 -33.50 6.50 -29.85
CA VAL A 469 -34.86 6.32 -29.31
C VAL A 469 -35.28 7.59 -28.60
#